data_AF-A0A259FSU4-F1
#
_entry.id   AF-A0A259FSU4-F1
#
_cell.length_a   1.000
_cell.length_b   1.000
_cell.length_c   1.000
_cell.angle_alpha   90.00
_cell.angle_beta   90.00
_cell.angle_gamma   90.00
#
_symmetry.space_group_name_H-M   'P 1'
#
loop_
_entity.id
_entity.type
_entity.pdbx_description
1 polymer ?
#
loop_
_entity_poly.entity_id
_entity_poly.type
_entity_poly.pdbx_seq_one_letter_code
_entity_poly.pdbx_strand_id
1 'polypeptide(L)'
;MGNSALHAVIIEELRHSNPLFYQEYCKLVEGVSNQIRQTTKEHPDVFDYTSFTENYNRATHEPVLQIVIGTHKSDLYIHIFIHKENYFVIGECGGGTIARNSQEALEIVAQKINTILL
;
A
#
# COMPACT_ATOMS: atom_id res chain seq x y z
N MET A 1 -9.30 -14.45 -8.44
CA MET A 1 -10.38 -14.14 -7.47
C MET A 1 -10.19 -14.79 -6.08
N GLY A 2 -9.40 -15.87 -5.91
CA GLY A 2 -9.24 -16.49 -4.57
C GLY A 2 -8.38 -15.71 -3.56
N ASN A 3 -7.42 -14.89 -4.01
CA ASN A 3 -6.53 -14.19 -3.09
C ASN A 3 -7.12 -12.91 -2.48
N SER A 4 -8.04 -12.24 -3.19
CA SER A 4 -8.75 -11.07 -2.64
C SER A 4 -9.75 -11.45 -1.55
N ALA A 5 -10.35 -12.64 -1.63
CA ALA A 5 -11.23 -13.15 -0.58
C ALA A 5 -10.48 -13.39 0.74
N LEU A 6 -9.27 -13.96 0.68
CA LEU A 6 -8.43 -14.17 1.86
C LEU A 6 -7.97 -12.85 2.48
N HIS A 7 -7.62 -11.87 1.64
CA HIS A 7 -7.35 -10.51 2.11
C HIS A 7 -8.54 -9.96 2.91
N ALA A 8 -9.74 -9.97 2.31
CA ALA A 8 -10.94 -9.44 2.95
C ALA A 8 -11.26 -10.12 4.29
N VAL A 9 -11.12 -11.45 4.38
CA VAL A 9 -11.32 -12.19 5.64
C VAL A 9 -10.35 -11.73 6.72
N ILE A 10 -9.05 -11.63 6.40
CA ILE A 10 -8.05 -11.24 7.40
C ILE A 10 -8.20 -9.78 7.82
N ILE A 11 -8.56 -8.88 6.88
CA ILE A 11 -8.87 -7.49 7.23
C ILE A 11 -10.11 -7.39 8.13
N GLU A 12 -11.14 -8.21 7.88
CA GLU A 12 -12.31 -8.27 8.75
C GLU A 12 -11.93 -8.77 10.14
N GLU A 13 -11.12 -9.83 10.25
CA GLU A 13 -10.61 -10.32 11.53
C GLU A 13 -9.74 -9.26 12.25
N LEU A 14 -8.92 -8.52 11.51
CA LEU A 14 -8.12 -7.42 12.04
C LEU A 14 -9.00 -6.31 12.64
N ARG A 15 -10.12 -5.98 11.98
CA ARG A 15 -11.08 -4.98 12.48
C ARG A 15 -11.59 -5.33 13.87
N HIS A 16 -11.83 -6.60 14.15
CA HIS A 16 -12.34 -7.06 15.45
C HIS A 16 -11.24 -7.29 16.48
N SER A 17 -10.10 -7.84 16.06
CA SER A 17 -9.00 -8.22 16.97
C SER A 17 -8.08 -7.05 17.35
N ASN A 18 -7.86 -6.10 16.44
CA ASN A 18 -7.07 -4.89 16.68
C ASN A 18 -7.66 -3.69 15.91
N PRO A 19 -8.77 -3.10 16.41
CA PRO A 19 -9.45 -2.00 15.74
C PRO A 19 -8.58 -0.75 15.57
N LEU A 20 -7.60 -0.53 16.45
CA LEU A 20 -6.67 0.60 16.35
C LEU A 20 -5.76 0.44 15.12
N PHE A 21 -5.17 -0.74 14.94
CA PHE A 21 -4.32 -0.98 13.76
C PHE A 21 -5.13 -1.08 12.46
N TYR A 22 -6.36 -1.61 12.52
CA TYR A 22 -7.29 -1.52 11.40
C TYR A 22 -7.55 -0.06 10.99
N GLN A 23 -7.70 0.85 11.95
CA GLN A 23 -7.85 2.27 11.66
C GLN A 23 -6.60 2.86 10.99
N GLU A 24 -5.40 2.45 11.41
CA GLU A 24 -4.15 2.82 10.74
C GLU A 24 -4.11 2.31 9.28
N TYR A 25 -4.59 1.10 9.01
CA TYR A 25 -4.72 0.59 7.64
C TYR A 25 -5.67 1.46 6.81
N CYS A 26 -6.84 1.81 7.34
CA CYS A 26 -7.78 2.70 6.64
C CYS A 26 -7.17 4.09 6.35
N LYS A 27 -6.48 4.68 7.33
CA LYS A 27 -5.76 5.96 7.15
C LYS A 27 -4.67 5.86 6.07
N LEU A 28 -3.97 4.74 6.01
CA LEU A 28 -2.95 4.49 4.99
C LEU A 28 -3.57 4.44 3.60
N VAL A 29 -4.65 3.66 3.40
CA VAL A 29 -5.35 3.55 2.10
C VAL A 29 -5.85 4.92 1.62
N GLU A 30 -6.49 5.68 2.51
CA GLU A 30 -6.96 7.04 2.21
C GLU A 30 -5.79 7.99 1.92
N GLY A 31 -4.76 7.95 2.77
CA GLY A 31 -3.58 8.80 2.66
C GLY A 31 -2.83 8.59 1.35
N VAL A 32 -2.62 7.34 0.92
CA VAL A 32 -1.94 7.06 -0.36
C VAL A 32 -2.80 7.53 -1.53
N SER A 33 -4.11 7.30 -1.47
CA SER A 33 -5.04 7.80 -2.50
C SER A 33 -4.97 9.34 -2.63
N ASN A 34 -4.84 10.04 -1.50
CA ASN A 34 -4.70 11.49 -1.48
C ASN A 34 -3.33 11.96 -1.98
N GLN A 35 -2.24 11.29 -1.60
CA GLN A 35 -0.89 11.59 -2.09
C GLN A 35 -0.83 11.46 -3.61
N ILE A 36 -1.25 10.32 -4.16
CA ILE A 36 -1.25 10.10 -5.62
C ILE A 36 -2.12 11.17 -6.32
N ARG A 37 -3.33 11.42 -5.81
CA ARG A 37 -4.21 12.46 -6.37
C ARG A 37 -3.55 13.83 -6.38
N GLN A 38 -2.86 14.21 -5.31
CA GLN A 38 -2.19 15.50 -5.22
C GLN A 38 -1.00 15.58 -6.18
N THR A 39 -0.15 14.54 -6.21
CA THR A 39 0.99 14.48 -7.11
C THR A 39 0.58 14.49 -8.59
N THR A 40 -0.49 13.77 -8.96
CA THR A 40 -1.02 13.80 -10.34
C THR A 40 -1.55 15.19 -10.71
N LYS A 41 -2.13 15.95 -9.77
CA LYS A 41 -2.53 17.35 -10.04
C LYS A 41 -1.33 18.27 -10.26
N GLU A 42 -0.23 18.05 -9.55
CA GLU A 42 1.00 18.84 -9.65
C GLU A 42 1.80 18.49 -10.92
N HIS A 43 1.68 17.24 -11.40
CA HIS A 43 2.43 16.73 -12.56
C HIS A 43 1.53 15.95 -13.53
N PRO A 44 0.52 16.58 -14.15
CA PRO A 44 -0.49 15.88 -14.95
C PRO A 44 0.09 15.12 -16.16
N ASP A 45 1.21 15.58 -16.71
CA ASP A 45 1.85 14.99 -17.91
C ASP A 45 2.77 13.79 -17.59
N VAL A 46 2.88 13.39 -16.32
CA VAL A 46 3.75 12.27 -15.90
C VAL A 46 2.96 10.98 -15.72
N PHE A 47 1.70 11.05 -15.30
CA PHE A 47 0.92 9.91 -14.84
C PHE A 47 -0.08 9.44 -15.90
N ASP A 48 -0.05 8.16 -16.23
CA ASP A 48 -0.99 7.52 -17.15
C ASP A 48 -2.18 6.88 -16.42
N TYR A 49 -1.88 6.11 -15.37
CA TYR A 49 -2.90 5.39 -14.63
C TYR A 49 -2.43 5.06 -13.20
N THR A 50 -3.39 4.69 -12.36
CA THR A 50 -3.12 4.12 -11.04
C THR A 50 -4.08 2.97 -10.77
N SER A 51 -3.60 1.91 -10.15
CA SER A 51 -4.43 0.80 -9.69
C SER A 51 -4.12 0.42 -8.26
N PHE A 52 -5.16 0.01 -7.53
CA PHE A 52 -5.09 -0.54 -6.19
C PHE A 52 -5.62 -1.96 -6.25
N THR A 53 -4.82 -2.91 -5.78
CA THR A 53 -5.20 -4.32 -5.75
C THR A 53 -4.95 -4.87 -4.34
N GLU A 54 -6.03 -5.27 -3.69
CA GLU A 54 -5.97 -6.03 -2.46
C GLU A 54 -5.73 -7.51 -2.77
N ASN A 55 -4.66 -8.06 -2.22
CA ASN A 55 -4.19 -9.41 -2.51
C ASN A 55 -3.75 -10.10 -1.21
N TYR A 56 -3.52 -11.41 -1.29
CA TYR A 56 -3.02 -12.20 -0.17
C TYR A 56 -1.78 -12.96 -0.62
N ASN A 57 -0.66 -12.69 0.05
CA ASN A 57 0.59 -13.38 -0.22
C ASN A 57 0.59 -14.72 0.52
N ARG A 58 0.55 -15.81 -0.26
CA ARG A 58 0.51 -17.18 0.29
C ARG A 58 1.85 -17.66 0.86
N ALA A 59 2.96 -17.04 0.49
CA ALA A 59 4.28 -17.42 1.00
C ALA A 59 4.51 -16.86 2.41
N THR A 60 4.07 -15.62 2.68
CA THR A 60 4.17 -15.01 4.02
C THR A 60 2.90 -15.12 4.85
N HIS A 61 1.79 -15.55 4.23
CA HIS A 61 0.47 -15.58 4.84
C HIS A 61 -0.07 -14.21 5.24
N GLU A 62 0.23 -13.17 4.45
CA GLU A 62 -0.07 -11.78 4.79
C GLU A 62 -0.97 -11.08 3.76
N PRO A 63 -1.89 -10.20 4.20
CA PRO A 63 -2.58 -9.28 3.32
C PRO A 63 -1.59 -8.29 2.69
N VAL A 64 -1.81 -7.98 1.42
CA VAL A 64 -1.00 -7.04 0.66
C VAL A 64 -1.90 -6.07 -0.08
N LEU A 65 -1.69 -4.77 0.15
CA LEU A 65 -2.16 -3.73 -0.73
C LEU A 65 -1.10 -3.46 -1.79
N GLN A 66 -1.37 -3.86 -3.03
CA GLN A 66 -0.54 -3.53 -4.18
C GLN A 66 -1.05 -2.24 -4.81
N ILE A 67 -0.12 -1.34 -5.09
CA ILE A 67 -0.36 -0.08 -5.78
C ILE A 67 0.54 -0.05 -6.99
N VAL A 68 -0.06 0.20 -8.16
CA VAL A 68 0.67 0.37 -9.42
C VAL A 68 0.42 1.78 -9.91
N ILE A 69 1.49 2.51 -10.19
CA ILE A 69 1.46 3.85 -10.74
C ILE A 69 2.17 3.81 -12.08
N GLY A 70 1.39 3.91 -13.16
CA GLY A 70 1.93 3.94 -14.51
C GLY A 70 2.33 5.35 -14.92
N THR A 71 3.51 5.46 -15.51
CA THR A 71 3.99 6.68 -16.17
C THR A 71 4.41 6.36 -17.59
N HIS A 72 4.58 7.39 -18.42
CA HIS A 72 5.06 7.24 -19.79
C HIS A 72 6.44 6.55 -19.90
N LYS A 73 7.25 6.55 -18.81
CA LYS A 73 8.58 5.94 -18.78
C LYS A 73 8.55 4.50 -18.27
N SER A 74 7.82 4.26 -17.18
CA SER A 74 7.80 2.97 -16.47
C SER A 74 6.67 2.91 -15.44
N ASP A 75 6.34 1.69 -15.02
CA ASP A 75 5.44 1.45 -13.90
C ASP A 75 6.20 1.39 -12.57
N LEU A 76 5.71 2.11 -11.57
CA LEU A 76 6.13 1.97 -10.18
C LEU A 76 5.19 1.00 -9.47
N TYR A 77 5.78 -0.03 -8.86
CA TYR A 77 5.08 -1.01 -8.03
C TYR A 77 5.40 -0.76 -6.55
N ILE A 78 4.36 -0.63 -5.74
CA ILE A 78 4.46 -0.51 -4.29
C ILE A 78 3.61 -1.61 -3.68
N HIS A 79 4.22 -2.50 -2.91
CA HIS A 79 3.49 -3.46 -2.10
C HIS A 79 3.58 -3.07 -0.63
N ILE A 80 2.43 -2.99 0.01
CA ILE A 80 2.30 -2.70 1.44
C ILE A 80 1.71 -3.96 2.08
N PHE A 81 2.55 -4.67 2.81
CA PHE A 81 2.16 -5.84 3.58
C PHE A 81 1.64 -5.42 4.94
N ILE A 82 0.58 -6.08 5.39
CA ILE A 82 0.12 -6.00 6.78
C ILE A 82 0.72 -7.19 7.53
N HIS A 83 1.78 -6.94 8.27
CA HIS A 83 2.46 -7.99 9.01
C HIS A 83 1.57 -8.50 10.15
N LYS A 84 1.64 -9.80 10.43
CA LYS A 84 0.88 -10.49 11.51
C LYS A 84 1.07 -9.89 12.92
N GLU A 85 2.14 -9.13 13.13
CA GLU A 85 2.42 -8.40 14.38
C GLU A 85 1.92 -6.95 14.37
N ASN A 86 1.01 -6.60 13.46
CA ASN A 86 0.35 -5.29 13.37
C ASN A 86 1.34 -4.13 13.10
N TYR A 87 2.10 -4.27 12.02
CA TYR A 87 2.88 -3.19 11.42
C TYR A 87 2.89 -3.34 9.89
N PHE A 88 3.27 -2.29 9.18
CA PHE A 88 3.37 -2.31 7.72
C PHE A 88 4.78 -2.65 7.26
N VAL A 89 4.89 -3.35 6.14
CA VAL A 89 6.17 -3.52 5.42
C VAL A 89 5.97 -3.05 3.99
N ILE A 90 6.75 -2.05 3.58
CA ILE A 90 6.69 -1.48 2.23
C ILE A 90 7.89 -2.02 1.44
N GLY A 91 7.66 -2.90 0.48
CA GLY A 91 8.74 -3.60 -0.22
C GLY A 91 8.29 -4.90 -0.86
N GLU A 92 9.13 -5.92 -0.84
CA GLU A 92 8.85 -7.23 -1.40
C GLU A 92 8.67 -8.29 -0.31
N CYS A 93 8.23 -9.48 -0.71
CA CYS A 93 8.06 -10.63 0.16
C CYS A 93 9.40 -10.99 0.87
N GLY A 94 9.50 -10.75 2.18
CA GLY A 94 10.70 -11.05 2.98
C GLY A 94 11.77 -9.94 3.03
N GLY A 95 11.51 -8.75 2.47
CA GLY A 95 12.42 -7.61 2.54
C GLY A 95 11.71 -6.27 2.28
N GLY A 96 12.02 -5.24 3.07
CA GLY A 96 11.38 -3.94 2.90
C GLY A 96 11.58 -3.03 4.10
N THR A 97 10.99 -1.84 4.02
CA THR A 97 11.04 -0.86 5.10
C THR A 97 9.83 -1.07 6.02
N ILE A 98 10.11 -1.25 7.31
CA ILE A 98 9.07 -1.36 8.34
C ILE A 98 8.51 0.02 8.64
N ALA A 99 7.19 0.12 8.75
CA ALA A 99 6.47 1.26 9.29
C ALA A 99 5.50 0.81 10.37
N ARG A 100 5.55 1.46 11.54
CA ARG A 100 4.76 1.09 12.72
C ARG A 100 3.34 1.65 12.70
N ASN A 101 3.06 2.63 11.86
CA ASN A 101 1.79 3.32 11.77
C ASN A 101 1.57 3.87 10.35
N SER A 102 0.39 4.44 10.10
CA SER A 102 0.06 4.95 8.77
C SER A 102 0.95 6.12 8.36
N GLN A 103 1.36 6.97 9.30
CA GLN A 103 2.18 8.14 9.01
C GLN A 103 3.56 7.75 8.47
N GLU A 104 4.26 6.84 9.15
CA GLU A 104 5.56 6.31 8.70
C GLU A 104 5.44 5.62 7.33
N ALA A 105 4.36 4.85 7.13
CA ALA A 105 4.12 4.18 5.86
C ALA A 105 3.88 5.18 4.72
N LEU A 106 3.11 6.24 4.98
CA LEU A 106 2.84 7.32 4.01
C LEU A 106 4.10 8.10 3.65
N GLU A 107 5.03 8.30 4.59
CA GLU A 107 6.31 8.93 4.31
C GLU A 107 7.17 8.09 3.36
N ILE A 108 7.22 6.76 3.58
CA ILE A 108 7.96 5.83 2.71
C ILE A 108 7.31 5.76 1.32
N VAL A 109 5.98 5.72 1.25
CA VAL A 109 5.26 5.72 -0.04
C VAL A 109 5.51 7.02 -0.80
N ALA A 110 5.44 8.18 -0.14
CA ALA A 110 5.74 9.47 -0.77
C ALA A 110 7.16 9.52 -1.35
N GLN A 111 8.15 9.00 -0.61
CA GLN A 111 9.53 8.90 -1.12
C GLN A 111 9.59 8.06 -2.41
N LYS A 112 8.89 6.92 -2.45
CA LYS A 112 8.82 6.07 -3.65
C LYS A 112 8.13 6.79 -4.81
N ILE A 113 7.00 7.47 -4.59
CA ILE A 113 6.31 8.24 -5.62
C ILE A 113 7.22 9.36 -6.17
N ASN A 114 7.99 10.03 -5.33
CA ASN A 114 8.90 11.08 -5.78
C ASN A 114 10.01 10.56 -6.71
N THR A 115 10.38 9.27 -6.63
CA THR A 115 11.44 8.72 -7.50
C THR A 115 11.06 8.66 -8.99
N ILE A 116 9.77 8.61 -9.32
CA ILE A 116 9.30 8.62 -10.71
C ILE A 116 9.05 10.03 -11.25
N LEU A 117 9.13 11.06 -10.40
CA LEU A 117 9.03 12.46 -10.79
C LEU A 117 10.39 13.04 -11.24
N LEU A 118 11.49 12.36 -10.95
CA LEU A 118 12.86 12.73 -11.31
C LEU A 118 13.24 12.21 -12.71
#